data_AF-A0A832X7X7-F1
#
_entry.id   AF-A0A832X7X7-F1
#
_cell.length_a   1.000
_cell.length_b   1.000
_cell.length_c   1.000
_cell.angle_alpha   90.00
_cell.angle_beta   90.00
_cell.angle_gamma   90.00
#
_symmetry.space_group_name_H-M   'P 1'
#
loop_
_entity.id
_entity.type
_entity.pdbx_description
1 polymer ?
#
loop_
_entity_poly.entity_id
_entity_poly.type
_entity_poly.pdbx_seq_one_letter_code
_entity_poly.pdbx_strand_id
1 'polypeptide(L)' 'LKEYLDFLIKQDLVEERLVGKRRVVYAVTQRGITVLKYFRELKQVLPIVEEARQQVPALF' A
#
# COMPACT_ATOMS: atom_id res chain seq x y z
N LEU A 1 8.72 -0.32 -7.99
CA LEU A 1 7.48 0.50 -8.12
C LEU A 1 6.43 -0.18 -9.00
N LYS A 2 6.75 -0.54 -10.24
CA LYS A 2 5.81 -1.20 -11.17
C LYS A 2 5.19 -2.48 -10.58
N GLU A 3 6.01 -3.36 -10.01
CA GLU A 3 5.54 -4.62 -9.42
C GLU A 3 4.53 -4.43 -8.28
N TYR A 4 4.69 -3.39 -7.46
CA TYR A 4 3.73 -3.04 -6.41
C TYR A 4 2.41 -2.54 -6.98
N LEU A 5 2.45 -1.71 -8.04
CA LEU A 5 1.23 -1.27 -8.72
C LEU A 5 0.54 -2.45 -9.42
N ASP A 6 1.27 -3.31 -10.10
CA ASP A 6 0.74 -4.53 -10.71
C ASP A 6 0.08 -5.45 -9.66
N PHE A 7 0.68 -5.57 -8.47
CA PHE A 7 0.08 -6.27 -7.34
C PHE A 7 -1.22 -5.59 -6.87
N LEU A 8 -1.20 -4.28 -6.64
CA LEU A 8 -2.38 -3.53 -6.18
C LEU A 8 -3.53 -3.57 -7.19
N ILE A 9 -3.22 -3.59 -8.49
CA ILE A 9 -4.19 -3.76 -9.57
C ILE A 9 -4.76 -5.18 -9.59
N LYS A 10 -3.91 -6.21 -9.49
CA LYS A 10 -4.36 -7.62 -9.37
C LYS A 10 -5.28 -7.85 -8.16
N GLN A 11 -5.09 -7.07 -7.09
CA GLN A 11 -5.93 -7.10 -5.90
C GLN A 11 -7.13 -6.14 -5.99
N ASP A 12 -7.39 -5.44 -7.10
CA ASP A 12 -8.50 -4.48 -7.20
C ASP A 12 -8.45 -3.36 -6.13
N LEU A 13 -7.25 -2.97 -5.69
CA LEU A 13 -7.06 -1.85 -4.75
C LEU A 13 -6.76 -0.53 -5.47
N VAL A 14 -6.21 -0.63 -6.68
CA VAL A 14 -5.87 0.48 -7.55
C VAL A 14 -6.29 0.11 -8.97
N GLU A 15 -6.74 1.08 -9.74
CA GLU A 15 -7.04 0.92 -11.16
C GLU A 15 -6.22 1.89 -12.00
N GLU A 16 -5.91 1.46 -13.22
CA GLU A 16 -5.24 2.28 -14.21
C GLU A 16 -6.27 3.08 -15.01
N ARG A 17 -6.07 4.39 -15.14
CA ARG A 17 -6.92 5.28 -15.93
C ARG A 17 -6.09 6.03 -16.96
N LEU A 18 -6.59 6.11 -18.18
CA LEU A 18 -6.05 7.00 -19.21
C LEU A 18 -6.73 8.36 -19.11
N VAL A 19 -5.94 9.40 -18.88
CA VAL A 19 -6.39 10.80 -18.85
C VAL A 19 -5.86 11.49 -20.10
N GLY A 20 -6.79 12.01 -20.90
CA GLY A 20 -6.49 12.61 -22.20
C GLY A 20 -5.97 11.57 -23.19
N LYS A 21 -4.97 11.95 -24.01
CA LYS A 21 -4.46 11.08 -25.09
C LYS A 21 -3.24 10.24 -24.73
N ARG A 22 -2.54 10.52 -23.62
CA ARG A 22 -1.20 9.92 -23.35
C ARG A 22 -0.85 9.71 -21.88
N ARG A 23 -1.66 10.15 -20.92
CA ARG A 23 -1.27 10.10 -19.50
C ARG A 23 -1.97 8.95 -18.81
N VAL A 24 -1.18 7.98 -18.36
CA VAL A 24 -1.62 6.97 -17.40
C VAL A 24 -1.61 7.58 -16.00
N VAL A 25 -2.71 7.44 -15.28
CA VAL A 25 -2.81 7.77 -13.85
C VAL A 25 -3.37 6.56 -13.11
N TYR A 26 -3.07 6.48 -11.82
CA TYR A 26 -3.57 5.42 -10.95
C TYR A 26 -4.58 6.01 -9.98
N ALA A 27 -5.77 5.40 -9.91
CA ALA A 27 -6.82 5.80 -8.98
C ALA A 27 -7.03 4.69 -7.95
N VAL A 28 -7.23 5.07 -6.68
CA VAL A 28 -7.57 4.11 -5.63
C VAL A 28 -9.03 3.72 -5.77
N THR A 29 -9.32 2.41 -5.76
CA THR A 29 -10.70 1.90 -5.84
C THR A 29 -11.42 2.08 -4.50
N GLN A 30 -12.74 1.89 -4.48
CA GLN A 30 -13.50 1.89 -3.22
C GLN A 30 -13.02 0.79 -2.24
N ARG A 31 -12.60 -0.36 -2.78
CA ARG A 31 -11.98 -1.44 -2.00
C ARG A 31 -10.64 -0.99 -1.42
N GLY A 32 -9.80 -0.33 -2.23
CA GLY A 32 -8.56 0.30 -1.79
C GLY A 32 -8.74 1.27 -0.64
N ILE A 33 -9.74 2.16 -0.73
CA ILE A 33 -10.08 3.11 0.34
C ILE A 33 -10.46 2.37 1.63
N THR A 34 -11.28 1.33 1.52
CA THR A 34 -11.72 0.51 2.65
C THR A 34 -10.55 -0.19 3.34
N VAL A 35 -9.64 -0.79 2.56
CA VAL A 35 -8.43 -1.44 3.09
C VAL A 35 -7.53 -0.42 3.78
N LEU A 36 -7.31 0.76 3.18
CA LEU A 36 -6.52 1.82 3.80
C LEU A 36 -7.12 2.30 5.13
N LYS A 37 -8.46 2.40 5.23
CA LYS A 37 -9.15 2.75 6.47
C LYS A 37 -8.85 1.72 7.57
N TYR A 38 -9.09 0.44 7.30
CA TYR A 38 -8.82 -0.62 8.28
C TYR A 38 -7.34 -0.73 8.64
N PHE A 39 -6.43 -0.54 7.69
CA PHE A 39 -4.99 -0.59 7.97
C PHE A 39 -4.55 0.55 8.90
N ARG A 40 -5.14 1.75 8.77
CA ARG A 40 -4.90 2.87 9.69
C ARG A 40 -5.44 2.59 11.09
N GLU A 41 -6.65 2.04 11.20
CA GLU A 41 -7.24 1.64 12.48
C GLU A 41 -6.39 0.56 13.16
N LEU A 42 -5.95 -0.45 12.40
CA LEU A 42 -5.05 -1.49 12.90
C LEU A 42 -3.73 -0.92 13.41
N LYS A 43 -3.13 0.07 12.74
CA LYS A 43 -1.91 0.75 13.20
C LYS A 43 -2.10 1.57 14.48
N GLN A 44 -3.32 2.03 14.77
CA GLN A 44 -3.62 2.75 16.00
C GLN A 44 -3.83 1.80 17.17
N VAL A 45 -4.49 0.66 16.94
CA VAL A 45 -4.81 -0.34 17.97
C VAL A 45 -3.60 -1.23 18.26
N LEU A 46 -2.88 -1.62 17.22
CA LEU A 46 -1.61 -2.31 17.30
C LEU A 46 -0.57 -1.28 16.92
N PRO A 47 0.29 -0.78 17.85
CA PRO A 47 1.54 -0.20 17.42
C PRO A 47 2.26 -1.32 16.66
N ILE A 48 2.13 -1.34 15.33
CA ILE A 48 2.76 -2.36 14.51
C ILE A 48 4.24 -2.10 14.68
N VAL A 49 4.85 -2.92 15.52
CA VAL A 49 6.28 -2.87 15.84
C VAL A 49 7.03 -3.48 14.65
N GLU A 50 6.85 -2.92 13.46
CA GLU A 50 7.65 -3.29 12.28
C GLU A 50 9.11 -2.84 12.45
N GLU A 51 9.44 -2.08 13.50
CA GLU A 51 10.80 -1.62 13.82
C GLU A 51 11.47 -2.30 15.04
N ALA A 52 10.81 -3.16 15.84
CA ALA A 52 11.52 -3.88 16.92
C ALA A 52 12.33 -5.09 16.41
N ARG A 53 12.30 -5.38 15.10
CA ARG A 53 13.12 -6.45 14.50
C ARG A 53 14.33 -5.94 13.72
N GLN A 54 14.60 -4.63 13.69
CA GLN A 54 15.84 -4.07 13.15
C GLN A 54 16.75 -3.42 14.21
N GLN A 55 16.64 -3.87 15.47
CA GLN A 55 17.71 -3.69 16.46
C GLN A 55 18.25 -5.06 16.86
N VAL A 56 18.96 -5.70 15.95
CA VAL A 56 20.08 -6.55 16.39
C VAL A 56 21.29 -5.63 16.27
N PRO A 57 21.87 -5.14 17.39
CA PRO A 57 23.22 -4.64 17.32
C PRO A 57 24.06 -5.77 16.74
N ALA A 58 24.86 -5.50 15.71
CA ALA A 58 25.90 -6.44 15.32
C ALA A 58 26.78 -6.65 16.57
N LEU A 59 26.52 -7.75 17.28
CA LEU A 59 27.41 -8.26 18.29
C LEU A 59 28.36 -9.19 17.55
N PHE A 60 29.64 -8.89 17.75
CA PHE A 60 30.87 -9.53 17.25
C PHE A 60 31.38 -9.03 15.89
#